data_AF-A0A353GQG0-F1
#
_entry.id   AF-A0A353GQG0-F1
#
_cell.length_a   1.000
_cell.length_b   1.000
_cell.length_c   1.000
_cell.angle_alpha   90.00
_cell.angle_beta   90.00
_cell.angle_gamma   90.00
#
_symmetry.space_group_name_H-M   'P 1'
#
loop_
_entity.id
_entity.type
_entity.pdbx_description
1 polymer ?
#
loop_
_entity_poly.entity_id
_entity_poly.type
_entity_poly.pdbx_seq_one_letter_code
_entity_poly.pdbx_strand_id
1 'polypeptide(L)' 'MEMETRLTEKVELILKRGVEEGSFIVDDIPCTARMLFLAFAAFAGPPAMKREYEEVMQDAESMFALLLRAIKTT' A
#
# COMPACT_ATOMS: atom_id res chain seq x y z
N MET A 1 9.03 -13.41 7.31
CA MET A 1 8.79 -13.88 5.92
C MET A 1 7.36 -14.38 5.73
N GLU A 2 6.85 -15.36 6.48
CA GLU A 2 5.44 -15.82 6.30
C GLU A 2 4.36 -14.75 6.55
N MET A 3 4.57 -13.87 7.53
CA MET A 3 3.61 -12.81 7.85
C MET A 3 3.55 -11.71 6.78
N GLU A 4 4.69 -11.42 6.14
CA GLU A 4 4.78 -10.50 4.99
C GLU A 4 4.00 -11.10 3.81
N THR A 5 4.24 -12.38 3.49
CA THR A 5 3.56 -13.10 2.41
C THR A 5 2.03 -13.10 2.58
N ARG A 6 1.52 -13.42 3.79
CA ARG A 6 0.07 -13.39 4.04
C ARG A 6 -0.56 -12.00 3.93
N LEU A 7 0.19 -10.94 4.25
CA LEU A 7 -0.31 -9.57 4.18
C LEU A 7 -0.28 -9.07 2.74
N THR A 8 0.75 -9.42 1.95
CA THR A 8 0.82 -9.06 0.54
C THR A 8 -0.22 -9.80 -0.30
N GLU A 9 -0.57 -11.06 0.02
CA GLU A 9 -1.62 -11.82 -0.67
C GLU A 9 -2.98 -11.10 -0.69
N LYS A 10 -3.34 -10.44 0.43
CA LYS A 10 -4.59 -9.66 0.50
C LYS A 10 -4.54 -8.43 -0.40
N VAL A 11 -3.39 -7.75 -0.44
CA VAL A 11 -3.18 -6.59 -1.29
C VAL A 11 -3.22 -7.00 -2.77
N GLU A 12 -2.58 -8.12 -3.13
CA GLU A 12 -2.65 -8.68 -4.48
C GLU A 12 -4.09 -8.97 -4.92
N LEU A 13 -4.91 -9.55 -4.04
CA LEU A 13 -6.31 -9.83 -4.35
C LEU A 13 -7.09 -8.54 -4.66
N ILE A 14 -6.85 -7.46 -3.90
CA ILE A 14 -7.49 -6.16 -4.13
C ILE A 14 -7.04 -5.57 -5.47
N LEU A 15 -5.73 -5.61 -5.76
CA LEU A 15 -5.18 -5.12 -7.01
C LEU A 15 -5.71 -5.89 -8.22
N LYS A 16 -5.80 -7.23 -8.13
CA LYS A 16 -6.40 -8.09 -9.17
C LYS A 16 -7.83 -7.66 -9.49
N ARG A 17 -8.68 -7.53 -8.47
CA ARG A 17 -10.06 -7.08 -8.65
C ARG A 17 -10.15 -5.70 -9.28
N GLY A 18 -9.35 -4.74 -8.81
CA GLY A 18 -9.39 -3.40 -9.39
C GLY A 18 -8.89 -3.33 -10.83
N VAL A 19 -7.95 -4.19 -11.24
CA VAL A 19 -7.54 -4.33 -12.65
C VAL A 19 -8.65 -4.98 -13.48
N GLU A 20 -9.27 -6.07 -12.98
CA GLU A 20 -10.39 -6.76 -13.65
C GLU A 20 -11.61 -5.84 -13.85
N GLU A 21 -11.89 -4.97 -12.87
CA GLU A 21 -12.96 -3.97 -12.90
C GLU A 21 -12.59 -2.71 -13.71
N GLY A 22 -11.36 -2.62 -14.22
CA GLY A 22 -10.86 -1.45 -14.96
C GLY A 22 -10.67 -0.19 -14.09
N SER A 23 -10.64 -0.34 -12.77
CA SER A 23 -10.43 0.75 -11.80
C SER A 23 -8.95 1.07 -11.55
N PHE A 24 -8.05 0.11 -11.81
CA PHE A 24 -6.60 0.27 -11.65
C PHE A 24 -5.81 -0.11 -12.91
N ILE A 25 -4.68 0.58 -13.11
CA ILE A 25 -3.66 0.26 -14.12
C ILE A 25 -2.42 -0.24 -13.37
N VAL A 26 -2.28 -1.56 -13.26
CA VAL A 26 -1.16 -2.20 -12.55
C VAL A 26 -0.64 -3.34 -13.41
N ASP A 27 0.60 -3.21 -13.89
CA ASP A 27 1.25 -4.19 -14.78
C ASP A 27 1.81 -5.39 -14.01
N ASP A 28 2.49 -5.14 -12.88
CA ASP A 28 3.05 -6.17 -12.00
C ASP A 28 2.36 -6.13 -10.64
N ILE A 29 1.30 -6.93 -10.51
CA ILE A 29 0.50 -6.99 -9.28
C ILE A 29 1.32 -7.49 -8.08
N PRO A 30 2.06 -8.61 -8.13
CA PRO A 30 2.87 -9.06 -7.01
C PRO A 30 3.90 -8.03 -6.54
N CYS A 31 4.62 -7.41 -7.48
CA CYS A 31 5.59 -6.37 -7.15
C CYS A 31 4.90 -5.16 -6.51
N THR A 32 3.80 -4.69 -7.10
CA THR A 32 3.04 -3.54 -6.60
C THR A 32 2.48 -3.80 -5.20
N ALA A 33 1.92 -4.99 -4.95
CA ALA A 33 1.43 -5.36 -3.63
C ALA A 33 2.52 -5.32 -2.56
N ARG A 34 3.72 -5.80 -2.89
CA ARG A 34 4.87 -5.75 -2.00
C ARG A 34 5.37 -4.32 -1.77
N MET A 35 5.42 -3.50 -2.81
CA MET A 35 5.77 -2.08 -2.68
C MET A 35 4.77 -1.33 -1.78
N LEU A 36 3.47 -1.55 -1.96
CA LEU A 36 2.44 -0.98 -1.10
C LEU A 36 2.62 -1.41 0.36
N PHE A 37 2.82 -2.71 0.61
CA PHE A 37 3.08 -3.21 1.96
C PHE A 37 4.29 -2.51 2.61
N LEU A 38 5.41 -2.42 1.90
CA LEU A 38 6.63 -1.78 2.40
C LEU A 38 6.43 -0.28 2.67
N ALA A 39 5.71 0.41 1.81
CA ALA A 39 5.40 1.83 1.98
C ALA A 39 4.62 2.09 3.28
N PHE A 40 3.66 1.23 3.62
CA PHE A 40 2.89 1.38 4.86
C PHE A 40 3.60 0.82 6.09
N ALA A 41 4.46 -0.19 5.94
CA ALA A 41 5.25 -0.73 7.05
C ALA A 41 6.17 0.33 7.68
N ALA A 42 6.59 1.34 6.92
CA ALA A 42 7.37 2.48 7.42
C ALA A 42 6.65 3.26 8.54
N PHE A 43 5.33 3.25 8.57
CA PHE A 43 4.50 3.94 9.57
C PHE A 43 4.13 3.08 10.78
N ALA A 44 4.47 1.79 10.78
CA ALA A 44 4.19 0.87 11.89
C ALA A 44 5.46 0.44 12.66
N GLY A 45 6.64 0.90 12.22
CA GLY A 45 7.93 0.51 12.78
C GLY A 45 8.41 1.35 13.97
N PRO A 46 9.53 0.96 14.61
CA PRO A 46 10.13 1.69 15.73
C PRO A 46 10.38 3.19 15.49
N PRO A 47 10.74 3.65 14.27
CA PRO A 47 10.85 5.08 13.98
C PRO A 47 9.52 5.83 14.09
N ALA A 48 8.41 5.22 13.67
CA ALA A 48 7.08 5.83 13.74
C ALA A 48 6.57 5.93 15.18
N MET A 49 6.92 4.97 16.05
CA MET A 49 6.55 4.98 17.48
C MET A 49 7.18 6.13 18.29
N LYS A 50 8.17 6.84 17.72
CA LYS A 50 8.81 8.01 18.36
C LYS A 50 8.20 9.34 17.93
N ARG A 51 7.22 9.32 17.04
CA ARG A 51 6.58 10.49 16.46
C ARG A 51 5.18 10.64 17.05
N GLU A 52 4.63 11.85 16.96
CA GLU A 52 3.24 12.08 17.34
C GLU A 52 2.30 11.31 16.40
N TYR A 53 1.24 10.74 16.98
CA TYR A 53 0.29 9.91 16.24
C TYR A 53 -0.30 10.65 15.03
N GLU A 54 -0.67 11.91 15.21
CA GLU A 54 -1.27 12.75 14.17
C GLU A 54 -0.33 12.97 12.99
N GLU A 55 0.97 13.16 13.24
CA GLU A 55 1.97 13.30 12.17
C GLU A 55 2.14 12.01 11.36
N VAL A 56 2.18 10.86 12.04
CA VAL A 56 2.30 9.54 11.38
C VAL A 56 1.08 9.27 10.51
N MET A 57 -0.11 9.59 11.02
CA MET A 57 -1.36 9.43 10.27
C MET A 57 -1.41 10.33 9.05
N GLN A 58 -1.03 11.61 9.18
CA GLN A 58 -1.03 12.55 8.07
C GLN A 58 -0.07 12.13 6.95
N ASP A 59 1.12 11.63 7.29
CA ASP A 59 2.07 11.11 6.30
C ASP A 59 1.55 9.83 5.63
N ALA A 60 0.94 8.93 6.39
CA ALA A 60 0.35 7.70 5.87
C ALA A 60 -0.80 7.99 4.89
N GLU A 61 -1.67 8.96 5.22
CA GLU A 61 -2.74 9.43 4.33
C GLU A 61 -2.18 10.07 3.05
N SER A 62 -1.13 10.88 3.18
CA SER A 62 -0.46 11.51 2.03
C SER A 62 0.16 10.45 1.09
N MET A 63 0.80 9.44 1.66
CA MET A 63 1.33 8.30 0.92
C MET A 63 0.21 7.52 0.22
N PHE A 64 -0.90 7.25 0.92
CA PHE A 64 -2.06 6.59 0.34
C PHE A 64 -2.63 7.37 -0.86
N ALA A 65 -2.81 8.67 -0.72
CA ALA A 65 -3.31 9.52 -1.79
C ALA A 65 -2.37 9.52 -3.02
N LEU A 66 -1.06 9.56 -2.80
CA LEU A 66 -0.06 9.47 -3.87
C LEU A 66 -0.15 8.13 -4.62
N LEU A 67 -0.18 7.02 -3.88
CA LEU A 67 -0.27 5.68 -4.46
C LEU A 67 -1.58 5.47 -5.22
N LEU A 68 -2.70 5.92 -4.66
CA LEU A 68 -4.01 5.81 -5.29
C LEU A 68 -4.06 6.60 -6.60
N ARG A 69 -3.45 7.79 -6.65
CA ARG A 69 -3.31 8.57 -7.88
C ARG A 69 -2.43 7.89 -8.92
N ALA A 70 -1.41 7.14 -8.49
CA ALA A 70 -0.50 6.45 -9.40
C ALA A 70 -1.16 5.26 -10.09
N ILE A 71 -2.09 4.58 -9.42
CA ILE A 71 -2.69 3.33 -9.95
C ILE A 71 -4.10 3.50 -10.50
N LYS A 72 -4.86 4.54 -10.15
CA LYS A 72 -6.25 4.70 -10.64
C LYS A 72 -6.30 5.00 -12.13
N THR A 73 -7.26 4.38 -12.81
CA THR A 73 -7.74 4.85 -14.11
C THR A 73 -8.49 6.18 -13.92
N THR A 74 -8.23 7.14 -14.81
CA THR A 74 -8.80 8.51 -14.80
C THR A 74 -10.32 8.54 -14.70
#